data_AF-A0A496WC42-F1
#
_entry.id   AF-A0A496WC42-F1
#
_cell.length_a   1.000
_cell.length_b   1.000
_cell.length_c   1.000
_cell.angle_alpha   90.00
_cell.angle_beta   90.00
_cell.angle_gamma   90.00
#
_symmetry.space_group_name_H-M   'P 1'
#
loop_
_entity.id
_entity.type
_entity.pdbx_description
1 polymer ?
#
loop_
_entity_poly.entity_id
_entity_poly.type
_entity_poly.pdbx_seq_one_letter_code
_entity_poly.pdbx_strand_id
1 'polypeptide(L)'
;TAEATYQIAEIYHSFAIDLLQSQRPRGLNEEELEEYELLLEEQAYPFEEKAIDIHLTNFKRIPKGAYNQSVKNSLKVLGDLMPFRYAKVEVADAYVELP
;
A
#
# COMPACT_ATOMS: atom_id res chain seq x y z
N THR A 1 -15.49 6.32 11.49
CA THR A 1 -16.01 6.65 10.14
C THR A 1 -15.02 6.14 9.09
N ALA A 2 -15.48 5.78 7.89
CA ALA A 2 -14.63 5.18 6.84
C ALA A 2 -13.57 6.15 6.29
N GLU A 3 -13.92 7.44 6.19
CA GLU A 3 -12.99 8.50 5.75
C GLU A 3 -11.80 8.63 6.71
N ALA A 4 -12.06 8.74 8.02
CA ALA A 4 -10.98 8.83 9.00
C ALA A 4 -10.08 7.58 8.98
N THR A 5 -10.64 6.40 8.73
CA THR A 5 -9.84 5.16 8.61
C THR A 5 -8.97 5.17 7.35
N TYR A 6 -9.50 5.65 6.22
CA TYR A 6 -8.71 5.87 5.00
C TYR A 6 -7.56 6.86 5.24
N GLN A 7 -7.84 8.04 5.82
CA GLN A 7 -6.80 9.06 6.06
C GLN A 7 -5.70 8.57 6.99
N ILE A 8 -6.03 7.77 8.01
CA ILE A 8 -5.01 7.16 8.87
C ILE A 8 -4.12 6.22 8.05
N ALA A 9 -4.69 5.38 7.18
CA ALA A 9 -3.89 4.49 6.34
C ALA A 9 -2.94 5.28 5.41
N GLU A 10 -3.42 6.37 4.81
CA GLU A 10 -2.59 7.23 3.95
C GLU A 10 -1.45 7.91 4.70
N ILE A 11 -1.64 8.26 5.98
CA ILE A 11 -0.57 8.80 6.82
C ILE A 11 0.54 7.76 7.01
N TYR A 12 0.17 6.52 7.32
CA TYR A 12 1.14 5.42 7.48
C TYR A 12 1.87 5.11 6.17
N HIS A 13 1.14 5.08 5.04
CA HIS A 13 1.70 4.83 3.72
C HIS A 13 2.68 5.94 3.30
N SER A 14 2.26 7.21 3.44
CA SER A 14 3.11 8.36 3.12
C SER A 14 4.38 8.36 3.96
N PHE A 15 4.27 8.04 5.25
CA PHE A 15 5.43 7.98 6.13
C PHE A 15 6.42 6.86 5.74
N ALA A 16 5.93 5.69 5.29
CA ALA A 16 6.80 4.63 4.77
C ALA A 16 7.60 5.11 3.54
N ILE A 17 6.94 5.80 2.61
CA ILE A 17 7.60 6.39 1.42
C ILE A 17 8.62 7.46 1.83
N ASP A 18 8.25 8.35 2.74
CA ASP A 18 9.11 9.44 3.20
C ASP A 18 10.38 8.91 3.88
N LEU A 19 10.31 7.77 4.58
CA LEU A 19 11.49 7.10 5.15
C LEU A 19 12.45 6.61 4.05
N LEU A 20 11.92 5.91 3.03
CA LEU A 20 12.73 5.43 1.89
C LEU A 20 13.36 6.58 1.08
N GLN A 21 12.67 7.72 1.01
CA GLN A 21 13.12 8.92 0.30
C GLN A 21 13.96 9.86 1.16
N SER A 22 14.14 9.54 2.44
CA SER A 22 14.85 10.40 3.39
C SER A 22 16.32 10.62 3.01
N GLN A 23 16.93 11.65 3.57
CA GLN A 23 18.32 11.99 3.27
C GLN A 23 19.29 10.92 3.81
N ARG A 24 20.27 10.53 2.98
CA ARG A 24 21.34 9.61 3.38
C ARG A 24 22.46 10.39 4.09
N PRO A 25 23.10 9.81 5.14
CA PRO A 25 24.29 10.39 5.74
C PRO A 25 25.39 10.68 4.71
N ARG A 26 26.13 11.77 4.92
CA ARG A 26 27.28 12.10 4.04
C ARG A 26 28.49 11.29 4.44
N GLY A 27 29.30 10.91 3.46
CA GLY A 27 30.60 10.26 3.69
C GLY A 27 30.54 8.74 3.86
N LEU A 28 29.38 8.12 3.61
CA LEU A 28 29.28 6.67 3.49
C LEU A 28 30.02 6.20 2.23
N ASN A 29 30.73 5.08 2.36
CA ASN A 29 31.18 4.32 1.20
C ASN A 29 30.01 3.51 0.58
N GLU A 30 30.27 2.77 -0.48
CA GLU A 30 29.25 2.00 -1.22
C GLU A 30 28.57 0.93 -0.34
N GLU A 31 29.35 0.14 0.41
CA GLU A 31 28.84 -0.90 1.31
C GLU A 31 28.00 -0.31 2.45
N GLU A 32 28.49 0.77 3.07
CA GLU A 32 27.77 1.46 4.14
C GLU A 32 26.46 2.12 3.64
N LEU A 33 26.44 2.58 2.39
CA LEU A 33 25.24 3.13 1.77
C LEU A 33 24.19 2.04 1.54
N GLU A 34 24.60 0.86 1.05
CA GLU A 34 23.72 -0.28 0.85
C GLU A 34 23.11 -0.76 2.18
N GLU A 35 23.92 -0.88 3.25
CA GLU A 35 23.44 -1.22 4.59
C GLU A 35 22.44 -0.19 5.13
N TYR A 36 22.67 1.10 4.84
CA TYR A 36 21.75 2.16 5.26
C TYR A 36 20.43 2.13 4.49
N GLU A 37 20.45 1.86 3.18
CA GLU A 37 19.23 1.66 2.38
C GLU A 37 18.42 0.48 2.94
N LEU A 38 19.08 -0.65 3.26
CA LEU A 38 18.41 -1.80 3.89
C LEU A 38 17.77 -1.42 5.23
N LEU A 39 18.46 -0.64 6.07
CA LEU A 39 17.91 -0.17 7.34
C LEU A 39 16.66 0.70 7.13
N LEU A 40 16.64 1.55 6.10
CA LEU A 40 15.46 2.33 5.75
C LEU A 40 14.31 1.44 5.28
N GLU A 41 14.57 0.41 4.49
CA GLU A 41 13.56 -0.59 4.09
C GLU A 41 12.97 -1.32 5.30
N GLU A 42 13.82 -1.82 6.20
CA GLU A 42 13.38 -2.51 7.43
C GLU A 42 12.54 -1.59 8.33
N GLN A 43 12.86 -0.29 8.36
CA GLN A 43 12.09 0.70 9.11
C GLN A 43 10.77 1.09 8.44
N ALA A 44 10.74 1.20 7.11
CA ALA A 44 9.55 1.56 6.35
C ALA A 44 8.50 0.43 6.31
N TYR A 45 8.96 -0.82 6.20
CA TYR A 45 8.11 -2.01 6.11
C TYR A 45 6.98 -2.09 7.16
N PRO A 46 7.21 -1.92 8.48
CA PRO A 46 6.14 -1.98 9.46
C PRO A 46 5.09 -0.87 9.30
N PHE A 47 5.41 0.26 8.67
CA PHE A 47 4.43 1.32 8.38
C PHE A 47 3.62 1.00 7.12
N GLU A 48 4.24 0.44 6.10
CA GLU A 48 3.55 -0.09 4.91
C GLU A 48 2.54 -1.18 5.31
N GLU A 49 2.95 -2.16 6.13
CA GLU A 49 2.07 -3.22 6.63
C GLU A 49 0.89 -2.66 7.43
N LYS A 50 1.13 -1.65 8.28
CA LYS A 50 0.04 -0.96 9.01
C LYS A 50 -0.92 -0.25 8.06
N ALA A 51 -0.41 0.43 7.03
CA ALA A 51 -1.26 1.09 6.04
C ALA A 51 -2.16 0.06 5.33
N ILE A 52 -1.57 -1.06 4.91
CA ILE A 52 -2.25 -2.20 4.32
C ILE A 52 -3.37 -2.70 5.24
N ASP A 53 -3.06 -3.02 6.51
CA ASP A 53 -4.02 -3.55 7.47
C ASP A 53 -5.20 -2.60 7.73
N ILE A 54 -4.93 -1.29 7.73
CA ILE A 54 -5.96 -0.27 7.95
C ILE A 54 -6.84 -0.10 6.71
N HIS A 55 -6.26 -0.10 5.50
CA HIS A 55 -7.06 -0.15 4.27
C HIS A 55 -7.91 -1.41 4.18
N LEU A 56 -7.37 -2.57 4.57
CA LEU A 56 -8.13 -3.83 4.64
C LEU A 56 -9.27 -3.76 5.65
N THR A 57 -9.04 -3.16 6.80
CA THR A 57 -10.07 -2.91 7.82
C THR A 57 -11.15 -1.98 7.28
N ASN A 58 -10.78 -0.92 6.56
CA ASN A 58 -11.73 0.00 5.94
C ASN A 58 -12.60 -0.71 4.89
N PHE A 59 -11.97 -1.55 4.06
CA PHE A 59 -12.67 -2.38 3.06
C PHE A 59 -13.61 -3.41 3.70
N LYS A 60 -13.18 -4.10 4.76
CA LYS A 60 -13.99 -5.15 5.43
C LYS A 60 -15.18 -4.60 6.22
N ARG A 61 -15.21 -3.31 6.54
CA ARG A 61 -16.27 -2.65 7.33
C ARG A 61 -17.57 -2.41 6.54
N ILE A 62 -17.97 -3.28 5.61
CA ILE A 62 -19.21 -3.16 4.85
C ILE A 62 -20.35 -3.97 5.52
N PRO A 63 -21.18 -3.38 6.40
CA PRO A 63 -22.57 -3.79 6.52
C PRO A 63 -23.37 -3.07 5.42
N LYS A 64 -23.87 -3.84 4.45
CA LYS A 64 -25.00 -3.52 3.53
C LYS A 64 -25.26 -2.02 3.25
N GLY A 65 -24.37 -1.33 2.53
CA GLY A 65 -24.66 -0.01 1.94
C GLY A 65 -23.56 1.06 2.04
N ALA A 66 -22.47 0.82 2.78
CA ALA A 66 -21.41 1.81 3.03
C ALA A 66 -20.27 1.82 1.99
N TYR A 67 -20.51 1.39 0.75
CA TYR A 67 -19.51 1.45 -0.32
C TYR A 67 -19.37 2.89 -0.83
N ASN A 68 -18.68 3.71 -0.06
CA ASN A 68 -18.43 5.12 -0.35
C ASN A 68 -17.04 5.32 -0.98
N GLN A 69 -16.69 6.56 -1.31
CA GLN A 69 -15.46 6.86 -2.05
C GLN A 69 -14.19 6.43 -1.30
N SER A 70 -14.11 6.59 0.02
CA SER A 70 -12.94 6.21 0.81
C SER A 70 -12.70 4.70 0.81
N VAL A 71 -13.77 3.88 0.78
CA VAL A 71 -13.66 2.42 0.65
C VAL A 71 -13.14 2.03 -0.74
N LYS A 72 -13.61 2.70 -1.80
CA LYS A 72 -13.09 2.51 -3.16
C LYS A 72 -11.61 2.88 -3.26
N ASN A 73 -11.22 4.01 -2.66
CA ASN A 73 -9.84 4.47 -2.64
C ASN A 73 -8.94 3.48 -1.89
N SER A 74 -9.38 2.96 -0.73
CA SER A 74 -8.65 1.89 -0.02
C SER A 74 -8.40 0.68 -0.93
N LEU A 75 -9.38 0.24 -1.73
CA LEU A 75 -9.19 -0.90 -2.63
C LEU A 75 -8.18 -0.60 -3.75
N LYS A 76 -8.19 0.62 -4.29
CA LYS A 76 -7.19 1.05 -5.27
C LYS A 76 -5.78 0.99 -4.69
N VAL A 77 -5.56 1.60 -3.51
CA VAL A 77 -4.26 1.59 -2.85
C VAL A 77 -3.79 0.17 -2.54
N LEU A 78 -4.69 -0.73 -2.10
CA LEU A 78 -4.37 -2.14 -1.91
C LEU A 78 -3.98 -2.86 -3.20
N GLY A 79 -4.57 -2.49 -4.34
CA GLY A 79 -4.19 -2.99 -5.66
C GLY A 79 -2.78 -2.55 -6.07
N ASP A 80 -2.41 -1.32 -5.72
CA ASP A 80 -1.08 -0.76 -5.99
C ASP A 80 -0.02 -1.41 -5.06
N LEU A 81 -0.30 -1.54 -3.76
CA LEU A 81 0.63 -2.09 -2.74
C LEU A 81 0.77 -3.62 -2.80
N MET A 82 -0.30 -4.33 -3.14
CA MET A 82 -0.31 -5.80 -3.17
C MET A 82 -0.95 -6.31 -4.47
N PRO A 83 -0.28 -6.10 -5.62
CA PRO A 83 -0.86 -6.36 -6.93
C PRO A 83 -1.27 -7.83 -7.11
N PHE A 84 -0.47 -8.77 -6.63
CA PHE A 84 -0.79 -10.20 -6.70
C PHE A 84 -2.04 -10.61 -5.88
N ARG A 85 -2.42 -9.82 -4.86
CA ARG A 85 -3.60 -10.11 -4.02
C ARG A 85 -4.84 -9.32 -4.43
N TYR A 86 -4.70 -8.05 -4.80
CA TYR A 86 -5.83 -7.14 -4.99
C TYR A 86 -5.90 -6.46 -6.36
N ALA A 87 -4.86 -6.54 -7.21
CA ALA A 87 -4.93 -6.04 -8.58
C ALA A 87 -5.59 -7.04 -9.55
N LYS A 88 -6.52 -7.89 -9.08
CA LYS A 88 -7.39 -8.66 -9.96
C LYS A 88 -8.33 -7.69 -10.67
N VAL A 89 -7.84 -7.12 -11.77
CA VAL A 89 -8.69 -6.66 -12.87
C VAL A 89 -9.57 -7.85 -13.20
N GLU A 90 -10.89 -7.68 -13.15
CA GLU A 90 -11.80 -8.64 -13.78
C GLU A 90 -11.38 -8.74 -15.25
N VAL A 91 -10.63 -9.78 -15.59
CA VAL A 91 -10.49 -10.19 -16.98
C VAL A 91 -11.87 -10.71 -17.33
N ALA A 92 -12.68 -9.86 -17.93
CA ALA A 92 -13.90 -10.31 -18.60
C ALA A 92 -13.46 -11.41 -19.57
N ASP A 93 -13.97 -12.63 -19.36
CA ASP A 93 -13.75 -13.79 -20.22
C ASP A 93 -14.07 -13.43 -21.67
N ALA A 94 -13.05 -13.07 -22.44
CA ALA A 94 -13.11 -13.18 -23.88
C ALA A 94 -12.81 -14.65 -24.21
N TYR A 95 -13.86 -15.46 -24.24
CA TYR A 95 -13.86 -16.73 -24.97
C TYR A 95 -13.31 -16.45 -26.37
N VAL A 96 -12.12 -16.96 -26.67
CA VAL A 96 -11.66 -17.13 -28.04
C VAL A 96 -11.66 -18.62 -28.31
N GLU A 97 -12.72 -19.08 -28.98
CA GLU A 97 -12.69 -20.34 -29.71
C GLU A 97 -11.53 -20.26 -30.71
N LEU A 98 -10.63 -21.24 -30.67
CA LEU A 98 -9.65 -21.44 -31.72
C LEU A 98 -10.19 -22.46 -32.74
N PRO A 99 -10.00 -22.21 -34.05
CA PRO A 99 -10.52 -23.02 -35.15
C PRO A 99 -9.86 -24.40 -35.27
#